data_AF-A0AA39GH98-F1
#
_entry.id   AF-A0AA39GH98-F1
#
_cell.length_a   1.000
_cell.length_b   1.000
_cell.length_c   1.000
_cell.angle_alpha   90.00
_cell.angle_beta   90.00
_cell.angle_gamma   90.00
#
_symmetry.space_group_name_H-M   'P 1'
#
loop_
_entity.id
_entity.type
_entity.pdbx_description
1 polymer ?
#
loop_
_entity_poly.entity_id
_entity_poly.type
_entity_poly.pdbx_seq_one_letter_code
_entity_poly.pdbx_strand_id
1 'polypeptide(L)'
;MAVEGSVNDGKPHEVPASVVIQSGDQPQKLPPGMVLGPDGKPCRACSSKMAFSSFVKGVTKPPAATPAPTTDDCPPDVETLGRSSWTLLHSIAAQYPEQPSRTQQNDLLGFVHLFAKLYPCWTCAEDFQKYVAKSQPEVESRGKFGMWLCGAHNDVNRKLGKKEFDCARWEERWRTGWKDGRCD
;
A
#
# COMPACT_ATOMS: atom_id res chain seq x y z
N MET A 1 -7.08 6.75 -38.65
CA MET A 1 -6.86 5.49 -39.39
C MET A 1 -7.83 4.48 -38.84
N ALA A 2 -8.83 4.13 -39.64
CA ALA A 2 -9.86 3.15 -39.32
C ALA A 2 -9.35 1.73 -39.59
N VAL A 3 -9.82 0.76 -38.81
CA VAL A 3 -10.46 -0.46 -39.35
C VAL A 3 -11.36 -1.08 -38.28
N GLU A 4 -12.59 -1.35 -38.70
CA GLU A 4 -13.70 -1.97 -37.99
C GLU A 4 -13.60 -3.51 -37.96
N GLY A 5 -14.39 -4.11 -37.05
CA GLY A 5 -15.19 -5.31 -37.37
C GLY A 5 -14.69 -6.65 -36.85
N SER A 6 -15.41 -7.25 -35.90
CA SER A 6 -16.36 -8.34 -36.22
C SER A 6 -17.21 -8.71 -35.00
N VAL A 7 -18.53 -8.57 -35.16
CA VAL A 7 -19.59 -9.18 -34.34
C VAL A 7 -19.62 -10.68 -34.63
N ASN A 8 -19.92 -11.50 -33.62
CA ASN A 8 -20.34 -12.88 -33.78
C ASN A 8 -21.62 -13.11 -32.97
N ASP A 9 -22.71 -13.39 -33.69
CA ASP A 9 -24.01 -13.82 -33.18
C ASP A 9 -23.97 -15.31 -32.81
N GLY A 10 -24.10 -15.60 -31.50
CA GLY A 10 -24.24 -16.94 -30.96
C GLY A 10 -25.55 -17.08 -30.18
N LYS A 11 -26.49 -17.83 -30.74
CA LYS A 11 -27.83 -18.14 -30.18
C LYS A 11 -27.73 -18.94 -28.86
N PRO A 12 -28.66 -18.79 -27.91
CA PRO A 12 -28.52 -19.33 -26.55
C PRO A 12 -28.80 -20.84 -26.46
N HIS A 13 -27.93 -21.55 -25.75
CA HIS A 13 -28.16 -22.94 -25.32
C HIS A 13 -28.94 -22.96 -24.00
N GLU A 14 -30.13 -23.56 -24.02
CA GLU A 14 -30.86 -24.01 -22.83
C GLU A 14 -30.06 -25.08 -22.08
N VAL A 15 -29.93 -24.91 -20.76
CA VAL A 15 -29.35 -25.89 -19.84
C VAL A 15 -30.45 -26.24 -18.83
N PRO A 16 -30.73 -27.53 -18.57
CA PRO A 16 -31.82 -27.94 -17.70
C PRO A 16 -31.53 -27.58 -16.23
N ALA A 17 -32.63 -27.30 -15.51
CA ALA A 17 -32.64 -26.96 -14.11
C ALA A 17 -32.22 -28.12 -13.19
N SER A 18 -31.66 -27.71 -12.05
CA SER A 18 -31.67 -28.40 -10.75
C SER A 18 -30.65 -29.52 -10.53
N VAL A 19 -29.49 -29.14 -9.98
CA VAL A 19 -28.85 -29.91 -8.91
C VAL A 19 -28.50 -28.94 -7.77
N VAL A 20 -29.29 -29.02 -6.70
CA VAL A 20 -29.03 -28.34 -5.43
C VAL A 20 -27.91 -29.11 -4.72
N ILE A 21 -26.76 -28.46 -4.53
CA ILE A 21 -25.77 -28.87 -3.52
C ILE A 21 -25.72 -27.71 -2.52
N GLN A 22 -26.41 -27.85 -1.39
CA GLN A 22 -26.20 -27.02 -0.22
C GLN A 22 -24.96 -27.51 0.51
N SER A 23 -23.99 -26.62 0.73
CA SER A 23 -23.11 -26.65 1.90
C SER A 23 -22.63 -25.22 2.15
N GLY A 24 -22.92 -24.72 3.34
CA GLY A 24 -22.94 -23.30 3.65
C GLY A 24 -21.58 -22.65 3.83
N ASP A 25 -21.50 -21.39 3.42
CA ASP A 25 -20.90 -20.32 4.20
C ASP A 25 -21.59 -19.01 3.79
N GLN A 26 -22.20 -18.30 4.74
CA GLN A 26 -22.85 -17.01 4.45
C GLN A 26 -21.76 -15.96 4.23
N PRO A 27 -21.81 -15.11 3.19
CA PRO A 27 -20.84 -14.03 3.03
C PRO A 27 -20.92 -13.10 4.26
N GLN A 28 -19.92 -13.15 5.13
CA GLN A 28 -19.85 -12.29 6.31
C GLN A 28 -19.99 -10.83 5.87
N LYS A 29 -21.06 -10.18 6.32
CA LYS A 29 -21.30 -8.76 6.05
C LYS A 29 -20.22 -7.94 6.75
N LEU A 30 -19.26 -7.42 5.97
CA LEU A 30 -18.16 -6.61 6.48
C LEU A 30 -18.70 -5.37 7.22
N PRO A 31 -18.07 -4.95 8.34
CA PRO A 31 -18.46 -3.71 9.01
C PRO A 31 -18.27 -2.50 8.10
N PRO A 32 -19.06 -1.42 8.28
CA PRO A 32 -18.96 -0.23 7.45
C PRO A 32 -17.54 0.36 7.43
N GLY A 33 -17.00 0.62 6.24
CA GLY A 33 -15.66 1.18 6.07
C GLY A 33 -14.51 0.16 6.13
N MET A 34 -14.82 -1.14 6.29
CA MET A 34 -13.84 -2.22 6.16
C MET A 34 -13.69 -2.63 4.69
N VAL A 35 -12.44 -2.70 4.23
CA VAL A 35 -12.07 -3.01 2.84
C VAL A 35 -11.11 -4.19 2.84
N LEU A 36 -11.34 -5.16 1.95
CA LEU A 36 -10.42 -6.29 1.73
C LEU A 36 -9.44 -5.96 0.60
N GLY A 37 -8.20 -6.44 0.73
CA GLY A 37 -7.19 -6.35 -0.30
C GLY A 37 -7.42 -7.35 -1.44
N PRO A 38 -6.66 -7.25 -2.55
CA PRO A 38 -6.71 -8.21 -3.65
C PRO A 38 -6.37 -9.66 -3.26
N ASP A 39 -5.69 -9.85 -2.13
CA ASP A 39 -5.35 -11.14 -1.54
C ASP A 39 -6.45 -11.71 -0.61
N GLY A 40 -7.62 -11.05 -0.56
CA GLY A 40 -8.77 -11.45 0.26
C GLY A 40 -8.62 -11.11 1.75
N LYS A 41 -7.52 -10.47 2.17
CA LYS A 41 -7.25 -10.15 3.58
C LYS A 41 -7.68 -8.72 3.93
N PRO A 42 -7.98 -8.43 5.21
CA PRO A 42 -8.20 -7.07 5.72
C PRO A 42 -7.16 -6.05 5.24
N CYS A 43 -7.57 -5.02 4.47
CA CYS A 43 -6.67 -3.95 4.03
C CYS A 43 -6.59 -2.84 5.08
N ARG A 44 -5.59 -2.90 5.96
CA ARG A 44 -5.34 -1.86 6.99
C ARG A 44 -5.13 -0.46 6.40
N ALA A 45 -4.50 -0.36 5.22
CA ALA A 45 -4.28 0.92 4.55
C ALA A 45 -5.57 1.51 3.94
N CYS A 46 -6.58 0.67 3.68
CA CYS A 46 -7.83 1.05 3.03
C CYS A 46 -8.99 1.21 4.02
N SER A 47 -8.77 0.96 5.32
CA SER A 47 -9.80 0.97 6.36
C SER A 47 -9.40 1.87 7.51
N SER A 48 -10.37 2.59 8.09
CA SER A 48 -10.09 3.43 9.26
C SER A 48 -9.69 2.58 10.45
N LYS A 49 -8.93 3.14 11.39
CA LYS A 49 -8.57 2.45 12.65
C LYS A 49 -9.81 1.94 13.39
N MET A 50 -10.89 2.72 13.38
CA MET A 50 -12.16 2.33 13.99
C MET A 50 -12.78 1.13 13.27
N ALA A 51 -12.85 1.16 11.93
CA ALA A 51 -13.39 0.05 11.15
C ALA A 51 -12.57 -1.23 11.33
N PHE A 52 -11.23 -1.12 11.34
CA PHE A 52 -10.33 -2.25 11.55
C PHE A 52 -10.46 -2.82 12.97
N SER A 53 -10.44 -1.97 14.00
CA SER A 53 -10.64 -2.42 15.39
C SER A 53 -12.02 -3.03 15.60
N SER A 54 -13.06 -2.50 14.94
CA SER A 54 -14.42 -3.04 14.96
C SER A 54 -14.49 -4.42 14.29
N PHE A 55 -13.78 -4.62 13.19
CA PHE A 55 -13.65 -5.91 12.52
C PHE A 55 -12.95 -6.95 13.40
N VAL A 56 -11.80 -6.60 13.98
CA VAL A 56 -11.05 -7.48 14.91
C VAL A 56 -11.87 -7.82 16.17
N LYS A 57 -12.64 -6.85 16.68
CA LYS A 57 -13.46 -7.03 17.91
C LYS A 57 -14.88 -7.55 17.64
N GLY A 58 -15.26 -7.76 16.38
CA GLY A 58 -16.60 -8.24 15.99
C GLY A 58 -17.75 -7.26 16.29
N VAL A 59 -17.48 -5.95 16.37
CA VAL A 59 -18.46 -4.91 16.74
C VAL A 59 -18.87 -4.08 15.52
N THR A 60 -20.16 -4.09 15.15
CA THR A 60 -20.66 -3.53 13.89
C THR A 60 -21.11 -2.05 13.93
N LYS A 61 -20.98 -1.35 15.06
CA LYS A 61 -21.50 0.02 15.23
C LYS A 61 -20.42 1.01 15.72
N PRO A 62 -19.96 1.98 14.90
CA PRO A 62 -19.04 3.01 15.34
C PRO A 62 -19.76 4.18 16.05
N PRO A 63 -19.13 4.83 17.04
CA PRO A 63 -19.58 6.13 17.56
C PRO A 63 -19.26 7.26 16.56
N ALA A 64 -20.15 8.25 16.46
CA ALA A 64 -19.91 9.48 15.70
C ALA A 64 -18.94 10.38 16.48
N ALA A 65 -17.83 10.76 15.86
CA ALA A 65 -16.88 11.72 16.43
C ALA A 65 -16.66 12.89 15.46
N THR A 66 -16.86 14.10 15.95
CA THR A 66 -16.58 15.37 15.27
C THR A 66 -15.11 15.74 15.51
N PRO A 67 -14.30 16.08 14.48
CA PRO A 67 -12.91 16.45 14.71
C PRO A 67 -12.80 17.90 15.22
N ALA A 68 -11.96 18.10 16.23
CA ALA A 68 -11.51 19.42 16.68
C ALA A 68 -10.49 20.00 15.67
N PRO A 69 -10.38 21.33 15.55
CA PRO A 69 -9.41 21.96 14.66
C PRO A 69 -8.02 21.85 15.28
N THR A 70 -7.10 21.15 14.62
CA THR A 70 -5.67 21.14 14.96
C THR A 70 -4.91 22.04 13.99
N THR A 71 -3.66 22.36 14.36
CA THR A 71 -2.71 23.30 13.73
C THR A 71 -2.27 22.94 12.30
N ASP A 72 -3.17 22.37 11.49
CA ASP A 72 -2.92 21.69 10.22
C ASP A 72 -2.86 22.61 8.98
N ASP A 73 -2.98 23.93 9.15
CA ASP A 73 -3.09 24.88 8.03
C ASP A 73 -1.75 25.51 7.58
N CYS A 74 -0.61 25.02 8.08
CA CYS A 74 0.73 25.50 7.67
C CYS A 74 1.40 24.56 6.64
N PRO A 75 2.17 25.07 5.67
CA PRO A 75 3.00 24.24 4.81
C PRO A 75 4.00 23.39 5.63
N PRO A 76 4.25 22.13 5.22
CA PRO A 76 5.11 21.23 5.99
C PRO A 76 6.58 21.64 5.92
N ASP A 77 7.28 21.54 7.05
CA ASP A 77 8.75 21.60 7.09
C ASP A 77 9.39 20.31 6.52
N VAL A 78 10.72 20.30 6.42
CA VAL A 78 11.48 19.17 5.83
C VAL A 78 11.26 17.86 6.58
N GLU A 79 11.09 17.92 7.91
CA GLU A 79 10.88 16.73 8.73
C GLU A 79 9.46 16.18 8.56
N THR A 80 8.45 17.06 8.52
CA THR A 80 7.05 16.69 8.29
C THR A 80 6.85 16.16 6.89
N LEU A 81 7.38 16.84 5.89
CA LEU A 81 7.39 16.37 4.51
C LEU A 81 8.10 15.00 4.41
N GLY A 82 9.29 14.86 5.01
CA GLY A 82 10.05 13.62 5.04
C GLY A 82 9.27 12.44 5.64
N ARG A 83 8.72 12.60 6.85
CA ARG A 83 7.92 11.56 7.52
C ARG A 83 6.68 11.16 6.71
N SER A 84 5.99 12.13 6.13
CA SER A 84 4.80 11.89 5.30
C SER A 84 5.17 11.15 4.02
N SER A 85 6.26 11.54 3.36
CA SER A 85 6.76 10.86 2.16
C SER A 85 7.22 9.44 2.43
N TRP A 86 7.99 9.20 3.49
CA TRP A 86 8.36 7.83 3.88
C TRP A 86 7.14 6.97 4.20
N THR A 87 6.12 7.55 4.84
CA THR A 87 4.85 6.85 5.09
C THR A 87 4.18 6.44 3.77
N LEU A 88 4.13 7.33 2.78
CA LEU A 88 3.60 7.01 1.45
C LEU A 88 4.41 5.91 0.76
N LEU A 89 5.72 6.08 0.64
CA LEU A 89 6.61 5.14 -0.06
C LEU A 89 6.55 3.73 0.54
N HIS A 90 6.61 3.62 1.87
CA HIS A 90 6.54 2.33 2.55
C HIS A 90 5.15 1.71 2.48
N SER A 91 4.09 2.51 2.40
CA SER A 91 2.72 2.01 2.18
C SER A 91 2.54 1.47 0.75
N ILE A 92 3.12 2.14 -0.25
CA ILE A 92 3.20 1.63 -1.63
C ILE A 92 3.92 0.29 -1.65
N ALA A 93 5.08 0.19 -0.98
CA ALA A 93 5.83 -1.07 -0.88
C ALA A 93 5.01 -2.18 -0.21
N ALA A 94 4.35 -1.88 0.91
CA ALA A 94 3.54 -2.86 1.65
C ALA A 94 2.38 -3.43 0.83
N GLN A 95 1.78 -2.62 -0.04
CA GLN A 95 0.66 -3.00 -0.90
C GLN A 95 1.10 -3.58 -2.26
N TYR A 96 2.38 -3.47 -2.61
CA TYR A 96 2.92 -4.00 -3.86
C TYR A 96 2.71 -5.53 -3.95
N PRO A 97 2.46 -6.11 -5.13
CA PRO A 97 2.26 -7.56 -5.25
C PRO A 97 3.53 -8.37 -4.97
N GLU A 98 3.36 -9.59 -4.45
CA GLU A 98 4.47 -10.57 -4.37
C GLU A 98 4.95 -11.00 -5.76
N GLN A 99 4.04 -11.07 -6.72
CA GLN A 99 4.32 -11.42 -8.12
C GLN A 99 3.73 -10.33 -9.04
N PRO A 100 4.43 -9.19 -9.18
CA PRO A 100 3.95 -8.08 -10.00
C PRO A 100 4.06 -8.38 -11.49
N SER A 101 3.07 -7.92 -12.27
CA SER A 101 3.14 -7.94 -13.73
C SER A 101 4.25 -7.03 -14.24
N ARG A 102 4.68 -7.23 -15.50
CA ARG A 102 5.70 -6.37 -16.11
C ARG A 102 5.31 -4.88 -16.10
N THR A 103 4.03 -4.60 -16.31
CA THR A 103 3.49 -3.24 -16.23
C THR A 103 3.65 -2.67 -14.82
N GLN A 104 3.27 -3.42 -13.78
CA GLN A 104 3.42 -2.98 -12.39
C GLN A 104 4.89 -2.77 -11.98
N GLN A 105 5.83 -3.55 -12.53
CA GLN A 105 7.27 -3.34 -12.33
C GLN A 105 7.74 -2.03 -12.98
N ASN A 106 7.35 -1.80 -14.24
CA ASN A 106 7.70 -0.58 -14.96
C ASN A 106 7.09 0.66 -14.30
N ASP A 107 5.83 0.58 -13.86
CA ASP A 107 5.12 1.68 -13.20
C ASP A 107 5.79 2.05 -11.89
N LEU A 108 6.15 1.07 -11.06
CA LEU A 108 6.84 1.33 -9.80
C LEU A 108 8.23 1.92 -10.01
N LEU A 109 8.99 1.37 -10.96
CA LEU A 109 10.31 1.89 -11.31
C LEU A 109 10.21 3.34 -11.81
N GLY A 110 9.27 3.62 -12.72
CA GLY A 110 8.98 4.95 -13.23
C GLY A 110 8.56 5.91 -12.11
N PHE A 111 7.68 5.47 -11.21
CA PHE A 111 7.27 6.24 -10.04
C PHE A 111 8.46 6.63 -9.15
N VAL A 112 9.37 5.71 -8.83
CA VAL A 112 10.55 6.02 -8.00
C VAL A 112 11.45 7.05 -8.67
N HIS A 113 11.68 6.92 -9.98
CA HIS A 113 12.47 7.90 -10.73
C HIS A 113 11.79 9.28 -10.81
N LEU A 114 10.48 9.34 -11.00
CA LEU A 114 9.73 10.59 -11.00
C LEU A 114 9.71 11.22 -9.61
N PHE A 115 9.48 10.42 -8.56
CA PHE A 115 9.53 10.88 -7.18
C PHE A 115 10.90 11.49 -6.85
N ALA A 116 11.99 10.84 -7.24
CA ALA A 116 13.34 11.34 -7.03
C ALA A 116 13.62 12.69 -7.72
N LYS A 117 12.96 12.96 -8.86
CA LYS A 117 13.08 14.23 -9.59
C LYS A 117 12.18 15.33 -9.05
N LEU A 118 10.98 14.96 -8.58
CA LEU A 118 9.93 15.91 -8.20
C LEU A 118 9.89 16.19 -6.69
N TYR A 119 10.75 15.57 -5.90
CA TYR A 119 10.76 15.76 -4.45
C TYR A 119 11.05 17.23 -4.09
N PRO A 120 10.19 17.92 -3.31
CA PRO A 120 10.27 19.39 -3.14
C PRO A 120 11.55 19.91 -2.48
N CYS A 121 12.20 19.12 -1.62
CA CYS A 121 13.51 19.46 -1.08
C CYS A 121 14.59 19.11 -2.11
N TRP A 122 15.07 20.09 -2.87
CA TRP A 122 16.03 19.88 -3.96
C TRP A 122 17.31 19.14 -3.52
N THR A 123 17.90 19.49 -2.37
CA THR A 123 19.11 18.79 -1.86
C THR A 123 18.79 17.34 -1.50
N CYS A 124 17.63 17.08 -0.90
CA CYS A 124 17.17 15.73 -0.57
C CYS A 124 16.90 14.93 -1.85
N ALA A 125 16.34 15.57 -2.88
CA ALA A 125 16.06 14.99 -4.18
C ALA A 125 17.35 14.58 -4.91
N GLU A 126 18.34 15.46 -4.95
CA GLU A 126 19.66 15.17 -5.54
C GLU A 126 20.36 14.00 -4.84
N ASP A 127 20.32 13.94 -3.51
CA ASP A 127 20.89 12.83 -2.75
C ASP A 127 20.16 11.52 -3.05
N PHE A 128 18.83 11.54 -3.09
CA PHE A 128 18.05 10.35 -3.41
C PHE A 128 18.27 9.89 -4.86
N GLN A 129 18.44 10.81 -5.81
CA GLN A 129 18.83 10.48 -7.19
C GLN A 129 20.21 9.82 -7.24
N LYS A 130 21.20 10.31 -6.49
CA LYS A 130 22.53 9.66 -6.38
C LYS A 130 22.42 8.26 -5.78
N TYR A 131 21.58 8.08 -4.75
CA TYR A 131 21.32 6.77 -4.18
C TYR A 131 20.71 5.82 -5.21
N VAL A 132 19.65 6.23 -5.91
CA VAL A 132 18.97 5.44 -6.96
C VAL A 132 19.92 5.07 -8.10
N ALA A 133 20.86 5.95 -8.47
CA ALA A 133 21.87 5.65 -9.47
C ALA A 133 22.88 4.58 -9.02
N LYS A 134 23.24 4.58 -7.72
CA LYS A 134 24.17 3.61 -7.13
C LYS A 134 23.49 2.27 -6.81
N SER A 135 22.23 2.30 -6.40
CA SER A 135 21.44 1.15 -5.99
C SER A 135 20.08 1.21 -6.68
N GLN A 136 19.95 0.47 -7.79
CA GLN A 136 18.72 0.47 -8.57
C GLN A 136 17.55 -0.12 -7.77
N PRO A 137 16.32 0.42 -7.91
CA PRO A 137 15.15 -0.12 -7.24
C PRO A 137 14.86 -1.57 -7.66
N GLU A 138 14.82 -2.48 -6.69
CA GLU A 138 14.45 -3.88 -6.91
C GLU A 138 12.93 -4.04 -6.91
N VAL A 139 12.31 -4.04 -8.09
CA VAL A 139 10.85 -4.03 -8.26
C VAL A 139 10.27 -5.40 -8.59
N GLU A 140 11.04 -6.49 -8.50
CA GLU A 140 10.56 -7.81 -8.95
C GLU A 140 9.56 -8.46 -7.98
N SER A 141 9.48 -7.98 -6.73
CA SER A 141 8.48 -8.40 -5.76
C SER A 141 8.32 -7.39 -4.64
N ARG A 142 7.22 -7.50 -3.89
CA ARG A 142 7.02 -6.77 -2.62
C ARG A 142 8.21 -6.87 -1.68
N GLY A 143 8.67 -8.09 -1.41
CA GLY A 143 9.75 -8.34 -0.46
C GLY A 143 11.04 -7.62 -0.84
N LYS A 144 11.42 -7.71 -2.12
CA LYS A 144 12.61 -7.04 -2.65
C LYS A 144 12.51 -5.53 -2.59
N PHE A 145 11.38 -4.99 -3.06
CA PHE A 145 11.18 -3.54 -3.07
C PHE A 145 11.15 -2.95 -1.66
N GLY A 146 10.45 -3.62 -0.72
CA GLY A 146 10.39 -3.19 0.68
C GLY A 146 11.77 -3.22 1.36
N MET A 147 12.59 -4.24 1.06
CA MET A 147 13.97 -4.32 1.57
C MET A 147 14.85 -3.21 0.99
N TRP A 148 14.80 -2.99 -0.33
CA TRP A 148 15.53 -1.91 -0.99
C TRP A 148 15.14 -0.54 -0.43
N LEU A 149 13.84 -0.29 -0.26
CA LEU A 149 13.31 0.98 0.27
C LEU A 149 13.71 1.19 1.73
N CYS A 150 13.77 0.12 2.53
CA CYS A 150 14.31 0.17 3.89
C CYS A 150 15.80 0.56 3.89
N GLY A 151 16.60 -0.05 3.01
CA GLY A 151 18.00 0.29 2.81
C GLY A 151 18.20 1.77 2.44
N ALA A 152 17.37 2.28 1.53
CA ALA A 152 17.38 3.69 1.11
C ALA A 152 17.04 4.63 2.28
N HIS A 153 16.02 4.30 3.08
CA HIS A 153 15.68 5.07 4.27
C HIS A 153 16.80 5.03 5.31
N ASN A 154 17.47 3.88 5.50
CA ASN A 154 18.61 3.78 6.40
C ASN A 154 19.83 4.55 5.91
N ASP A 155 20.02 4.73 4.61
CA ASP A 155 21.05 5.62 4.08
C ASP A 155 20.84 7.07 4.52
N VAL A 156 19.60 7.55 4.44
CA VAL A 156 19.21 8.86 4.98
C VAL A 156 19.38 8.90 6.50
N ASN A 157 19.00 7.84 7.23
CA ASN A 157 19.20 7.79 8.69
C ASN A 157 20.68 7.94 9.06
N ARG A 158 21.58 7.19 8.41
CA ARG A 158 23.03 7.31 8.62
C ARG A 158 23.53 8.72 8.33
N LYS A 159 23.11 9.31 7.19
CA LYS A 159 23.48 10.67 6.81
C LYS A 159 23.06 11.71 7.86
N LEU A 160 21.90 11.51 8.49
CA LEU A 160 21.36 12.41 9.51
C LEU A 160 21.78 12.03 10.95
N GLY A 161 22.67 11.04 11.13
CA GLY A 161 23.08 10.55 12.46
C GLY A 161 21.96 9.90 13.27
N LYS A 162 20.89 9.43 12.61
CA LYS A 162 19.77 8.72 13.24
C LYS A 162 20.09 7.23 13.33
N LYS A 163 19.46 6.54 14.28
CA LYS A 163 19.57 5.08 14.42
C LYS A 163 19.00 4.38 13.18
N GLU A 164 19.72 3.37 12.70
CA GLU A 164 19.23 2.51 11.62
C GLU A 164 18.04 1.66 12.08
N PHE A 165 17.07 1.50 11.18
CA PHE A 165 15.92 0.63 11.36
C PHE A 165 16.29 -0.80 10.97
N ASP A 166 15.83 -1.78 11.75
CA ASP A 166 16.01 -3.20 11.41
C ASP A 166 15.10 -3.58 10.24
N CYS A 167 15.67 -3.71 9.05
CA CYS A 167 14.92 -4.02 7.85
C CYS A 167 14.23 -5.39 7.92
N ALA A 168 14.63 -6.33 8.77
CA ALA A 168 13.87 -7.56 8.95
C ALA A 168 12.43 -7.34 9.46
N ARG A 169 12.17 -6.15 10.02
CA ARG A 169 10.88 -5.76 10.64
C ARG A 169 10.08 -4.76 9.81
N TRP A 170 10.47 -4.52 8.56
CA TRP A 170 9.82 -3.52 7.71
C TRP A 170 8.33 -3.85 7.50
N GLU A 171 7.99 -5.13 7.32
CA GLU A 171 6.59 -5.54 7.16
C GLU A 171 5.76 -5.38 8.42
N GLU A 172 6.31 -5.66 9.60
CA GLU A 172 5.62 -5.41 10.88
C GLU A 172 5.26 -3.93 11.00
N ARG A 173 6.22 -3.06 10.64
CA ARG A 173 6.04 -1.62 10.75
C ARG A 173 5.03 -1.07 9.75
N TRP A 174 5.01 -1.58 8.52
CA TRP A 174 4.31 -0.92 7.41
C TRP A 174 3.11 -1.69 6.84
N ARG A 175 2.99 -2.98 7.14
CA ARG A 175 1.99 -3.87 6.54
C ARG A 175 1.13 -4.59 7.57
N THR A 176 1.75 -5.44 8.39
CA THR A 176 1.03 -6.44 9.19
C THR A 176 0.68 -5.96 10.59
N GLY A 177 1.41 -4.97 11.11
CA GLY A 177 1.42 -4.69 12.55
C GLY A 177 2.44 -5.56 13.28
N TRP A 178 2.77 -5.14 14.50
CA TRP A 178 3.76 -5.79 15.36
C TRP A 178 3.17 -7.05 16.02
N LYS A 179 4.00 -8.09 16.16
CA LYS A 179 3.58 -9.39 16.74
C LYS A 179 3.14 -9.33 18.21
N ASP A 180 3.47 -8.25 18.92
CA ASP A 180 3.06 -8.01 20.31
C ASP A 180 1.62 -7.48 20.43
N GLY A 181 0.91 -7.32 19.30
CA GLY A 181 -0.50 -6.89 19.29
C GLY A 181 -0.71 -5.40 19.56
N ARG A 182 0.35 -4.59 19.69
CA ARG A 182 0.21 -3.15 20.02
C ARG A 182 -0.46 -2.29 18.94
N CYS A 183 -0.85 -2.91 17.81
CA CYS A 183 -1.51 -2.27 16.68
C CYS A 183 -2.99 -2.62 16.54
N ASP A 184 -3.53 -3.45 17.44
CA ASP A 184 -4.89 -4.00 17.44
C ASP A 184 -5.79 -3.40 18.56
#